data_AF-A0A7W2MGS6-F1
#
_entry.id   AF-A0A7W2MGS6-F1
#
_cell.length_a   1.000
_cell.length_b   1.000
_cell.length_c   1.000
_cell.angle_alpha   90.00
_cell.angle_beta   90.00
_cell.angle_gamma   90.00
#
_symmetry.space_group_name_H-M   'P 1'
#
loop_
_entity.id
_entity.type
_entity.pdbx_description
1 polymer ?
#
loop_
_entity_poly.entity_id
_entity_poly.type
_entity_poly.pdbx_seq_one_letter_code
_entity_poly.pdbx_strand_id
1 'polypeptide(L)'
;MNYKNIVVATIITLGFSISAQAAKITAIDNSIETNLCVTAATGNRAAMYKSIKSSGYSSKYVANNIECNGKNLLSFVEHNGKNSAAMLKLLDRTKTSVSITDLASVN
;
A
#
# COMPACT_ATOMS: atom_id res chain seq x y z
N MET A 1 55.56 -11.10 -39.11
CA MET A 1 55.09 -10.02 -38.22
C MET A 1 53.93 -9.34 -38.92
N ASN A 2 52.72 -9.56 -38.42
CA ASN A 2 51.90 -8.61 -37.63
C ASN A 2 51.36 -7.48 -38.53
N TYR A 3 50.08 -7.13 -38.53
CA TYR A 3 49.12 -7.09 -37.42
C TYR A 3 47.71 -7.07 -38.03
N LYS A 4 46.83 -7.98 -37.61
CA LYS A 4 45.40 -7.94 -37.93
C LYS A 4 44.78 -6.89 -37.02
N ASN A 5 44.30 -5.77 -37.57
CA ASN A 5 43.60 -4.75 -36.79
C ASN A 5 42.24 -5.31 -36.34
N ILE A 6 42.19 -5.82 -35.11
CA ILE A 6 40.95 -6.17 -34.42
C ILE A 6 40.37 -4.86 -33.88
N VAL A 7 39.33 -4.35 -34.52
CA VAL A 7 38.52 -3.25 -33.98
C VAL A 7 37.66 -3.83 -32.86
N VAL A 8 38.11 -3.66 -31.62
CA VAL A 8 37.36 -4.03 -30.42
C VAL A 8 36.28 -2.97 -30.19
N ALA A 9 35.04 -3.29 -30.55
CA ALA A 9 33.87 -2.49 -30.22
C ALA A 9 33.58 -2.65 -28.71
N THR A 10 33.93 -1.64 -27.92
CA THR A 10 33.59 -1.56 -26.49
C THR A 10 32.10 -1.26 -26.34
N ILE A 11 31.32 -2.28 -26.03
CA ILE A 11 29.91 -2.15 -25.64
C ILE A 11 29.87 -1.55 -24.23
N ILE A 12 29.49 -0.28 -24.12
CA ILE A 12 29.24 0.37 -22.83
C ILE A 12 27.87 -0.12 -22.35
N THR A 13 27.84 -1.15 -21.53
CA THR A 13 26.64 -1.57 -20.80
C THR A 13 26.33 -0.54 -19.72
N LEU A 14 25.41 0.38 -20.02
CA LEU A 14 24.79 1.25 -19.03
C LEU A 14 23.91 0.40 -18.11
N GLY A 15 24.50 -0.12 -17.03
CA GLY A 15 23.77 -0.75 -15.94
C GLY A 15 22.96 0.30 -15.19
N PHE A 16 21.67 0.41 -15.49
CA PHE A 16 20.74 1.13 -14.63
C PHE A 16 20.48 0.27 -13.38
N SER A 17 21.27 0.50 -12.33
CA SER A 17 20.90 0.04 -10.99
C SER A 17 19.72 0.87 -10.53
N ILE A 18 18.50 0.34 -10.72
CA ILE A 18 17.31 0.86 -10.04
C ILE A 18 17.49 0.50 -8.56
N SER A 19 18.16 1.36 -7.80
CA SER A 19 18.12 1.26 -6.35
C SER A 19 16.67 1.51 -5.96
N ALA A 20 15.99 0.47 -5.46
CA ALA A 20 14.70 0.63 -4.79
C ALA A 20 14.95 1.48 -3.54
N GLN A 21 14.93 2.80 -3.71
CA GLN A 21 14.94 3.73 -2.59
C GLN A 21 13.63 3.46 -1.86
N ALA A 22 13.74 2.83 -0.69
CA ALA A 22 12.63 2.71 0.24
C ALA A 22 12.10 4.13 0.44
N ALA A 23 10.99 4.46 -0.22
CA ALA A 23 10.42 5.78 -0.20
C ALA A 23 10.20 6.12 1.26
N LYS A 24 10.97 7.08 1.77
CA LYS A 24 10.75 7.62 3.10
C LYS A 24 9.38 8.26 3.03
N ILE A 25 8.36 7.53 3.50
CA ILE A 25 6.99 8.02 3.55
C ILE A 25 7.03 9.19 4.53
N THR A 26 7.16 10.39 3.98
CA THR A 26 7.22 11.63 4.74
C THR A 26 5.90 12.30 4.47
N ALA A 27 5.17 12.63 5.53
CA ALA A 27 3.90 13.31 5.40
C ALA A 27 4.14 14.66 4.70
N ILE A 28 3.65 14.82 3.46
CA ILE A 28 3.73 16.09 2.72
C ILE A 28 2.81 17.14 3.38
N ASP A 29 1.69 16.69 3.96
CA ASP A 29 0.74 17.53 4.70
C ASP A 29 0.25 16.82 5.97
N ASN A 30 -0.24 17.59 6.95
CA ASN A 30 -0.90 17.07 8.15
C ASN A 30 -2.34 16.60 7.89
N SER A 31 -2.65 16.24 6.65
CA SER A 31 -3.99 15.78 6.27
C SER A 31 -4.29 14.43 6.90
N ILE A 32 -5.57 14.19 7.15
CA ILE A 32 -6.08 12.90 7.64
C ILE A 32 -5.64 11.76 6.70
N GLU A 33 -5.70 11.99 5.40
CA GLU A 33 -5.29 11.03 4.36
C GLU A 33 -3.81 10.68 4.46
N THR A 34 -2.94 11.67 4.58
CA THR A 34 -1.50 11.45 4.73
C THR A 34 -1.18 10.65 5.98
N ASN A 35 -1.85 10.94 7.11
CA ASN A 35 -1.71 10.18 8.35
C ASN A 35 -2.15 8.72 8.17
N LEU A 36 -3.28 8.49 7.49
CA LEU A 36 -3.78 7.14 7.19
C LEU A 36 -2.78 6.38 6.31
N CYS A 37 -2.21 7.00 5.27
CA CYS A 37 -1.22 6.38 4.40
C CYS A 37 0.07 6.00 5.14
N VAL A 38 0.62 6.91 5.93
CA VAL A 38 1.82 6.64 6.76
C VAL A 38 1.53 5.50 7.72
N THR A 39 0.44 5.59 8.48
CA THR A 39 0.06 4.59 9.48
C THR A 39 -0.15 3.23 8.85
N ALA A 40 -0.81 3.16 7.69
CA ALA A 40 -1.00 1.93 6.95
C ALA A 40 0.33 1.29 6.51
N ALA A 41 1.29 2.10 6.05
CA ALA A 41 2.64 1.63 5.69
C ALA A 41 3.42 1.07 6.89
N THR A 42 3.22 1.61 8.10
CA THR A 42 3.93 1.13 9.30
C THR A 42 3.53 -0.30 9.72
N GLY A 43 2.37 -0.79 9.30
CA GLY A 43 1.87 -2.12 9.67
C GLY A 43 1.26 -2.25 11.07
N ASN A 44 1.20 -1.16 11.85
CA ASN A 44 0.61 -1.19 13.18
C ASN A 44 -0.92 -1.15 13.11
N ARG A 45 -1.56 -2.31 13.22
CA ARG A 45 -3.03 -2.46 13.12
C ARG A 45 -3.80 -1.65 14.17
N ALA A 46 -3.30 -1.58 15.40
CA ALA A 46 -3.98 -0.85 16.47
C ALA A 46 -3.92 0.67 16.21
N ALA A 47 -2.77 1.16 15.74
CA ALA A 47 -2.62 2.55 15.32
C ALA A 47 -3.51 2.87 14.11
N MET A 48 -3.59 1.97 13.12
CA MET A 48 -4.46 2.17 11.95
C MET A 48 -5.93 2.23 12.35
N TYR A 49 -6.39 1.31 13.20
CA TYR A 49 -7.76 1.33 13.71
C TYR A 49 -8.09 2.64 14.45
N LYS A 50 -7.18 3.11 15.31
CA LYS A 50 -7.34 4.40 15.99
C LYS A 50 -7.39 5.56 15.00
N SER A 51 -6.53 5.56 13.99
CA SER A 51 -6.45 6.61 12.97
C SER A 51 -7.71 6.69 12.11
N ILE A 52 -8.29 5.54 11.75
CA ILE A 52 -9.59 5.46 11.07
C ILE A 52 -10.70 5.98 11.98
N LYS A 53 -10.68 5.66 13.29
CA LYS A 53 -11.71 6.16 14.21
C LYS A 53 -11.61 7.68 14.41
N SER A 54 -10.40 8.21 14.53
CA SER A 54 -10.17 9.65 14.73
C SER A 54 -10.41 10.47 13.47
N SER A 55 -10.34 9.88 12.28
CA SER A 55 -10.63 10.57 11.02
C SER A 55 -12.11 10.88 10.82
N GLY A 56 -13.00 10.20 11.55
CA GLY A 56 -14.45 10.28 11.32
C GLY A 56 -14.93 9.49 10.08
N TYR A 57 -14.01 8.87 9.33
CA TYR A 57 -14.36 8.04 8.18
C TYR A 57 -14.67 6.60 8.59
N SER A 58 -15.58 5.96 7.84
CA SER A 58 -15.77 4.52 7.97
C SER A 58 -14.57 3.76 7.41
N SER A 59 -14.29 2.56 7.94
CA SER A 59 -13.25 1.69 7.36
C SER A 59 -13.49 1.39 5.88
N LYS A 60 -14.75 1.31 5.45
CA LYS A 60 -15.15 1.15 4.04
C LYS A 60 -14.78 2.36 3.20
N TYR A 61 -15.03 3.57 3.70
CA TYR A 61 -14.62 4.79 3.01
C TYR A 61 -13.10 4.81 2.84
N VAL A 62 -12.37 4.55 3.92
CA VAL A 62 -10.90 4.54 3.93
C VAL A 62 -10.32 3.52 2.94
N ALA A 63 -10.83 2.29 2.92
CA ALA A 63 -10.34 1.25 2.01
C ALA A 63 -10.58 1.58 0.52
N ASN A 64 -11.68 2.25 0.20
CA ASN A 64 -12.12 2.46 -1.18
C ASN A 64 -11.71 3.81 -1.77
N ASN A 65 -11.56 4.86 -0.96
CA ASN A 65 -11.43 6.24 -1.45
C ASN A 65 -10.09 6.90 -1.09
N ILE A 66 -9.30 6.32 -0.18
CA ILE A 66 -8.01 6.89 0.19
C ILE A 66 -6.95 6.43 -0.81
N GLU A 67 -6.17 7.39 -1.30
CA GLU A 67 -5.07 7.15 -2.23
C GLU A 67 -3.74 7.58 -1.63
N CYS A 68 -2.78 6.67 -1.67
CA CYS A 68 -1.43 6.91 -1.20
C CYS A 68 -0.51 6.91 -2.41
N ASN A 69 0.05 8.08 -2.73
CA ASN A 69 0.92 8.28 -3.89
C ASN A 69 0.25 7.85 -5.22
N GLY A 70 -1.02 8.22 -5.42
CA GLY A 70 -1.79 7.90 -6.62
C GLY A 70 -2.16 6.42 -6.77
N LYS A 71 -2.09 5.65 -5.68
CA LYS A 71 -2.53 4.24 -5.63
C LYS A 71 -3.56 4.08 -4.53
N ASN A 72 -4.58 3.27 -4.78
CA ASN A 72 -5.54 2.88 -3.74
C ASN A 72 -4.79 2.33 -2.50
N LEU A 73 -5.28 2.68 -1.31
CA LEU A 73 -4.70 2.31 -0.02
C LEU A 73 -4.39 0.81 0.12
N LEU A 74 -5.27 -0.08 -0.34
CA LEU A 74 -5.05 -1.53 -0.25
C LEU A 74 -3.84 -1.95 -1.10
N SER A 75 -3.81 -1.51 -2.37
CA SER A 75 -2.67 -1.76 -3.25
C SER A 75 -1.38 -1.13 -2.73
N PHE A 76 -1.47 0.07 -2.14
CA PHE A 76 -0.31 0.72 -1.51
C PHE A 76 0.26 -0.10 -0.36
N VAL A 77 -0.59 -0.60 0.55
CA VAL A 77 -0.20 -1.45 1.68
C VAL A 77 0.38 -2.78 1.22
N GLU A 78 -0.17 -3.38 0.16
CA GLU A 78 0.34 -4.63 -0.42
C GLU A 78 1.80 -4.50 -0.88
N HIS A 79 2.16 -3.38 -1.50
CA HIS A 79 3.48 -3.17 -2.10
C HIS A 79 4.48 -2.48 -1.17
N ASN A 80 4.01 -1.67 -0.20
CA ASN A 80 4.87 -0.80 0.61
C ASN A 80 4.69 -0.98 2.12
N GLY A 81 3.67 -1.73 2.55
CA GLY A 81 3.32 -1.88 3.96
C GLY A 81 4.10 -2.99 4.67
N LYS A 82 4.52 -2.72 5.90
CA LYS A 82 4.96 -3.77 6.82
C LYS A 82 3.74 -4.57 7.30
N ASN A 83 3.91 -5.87 7.53
CA ASN A 83 2.80 -6.74 7.98
C ASN A 83 1.53 -6.60 7.09
N SER A 84 1.76 -6.50 5.78
CA SER A 84 0.74 -6.16 4.78
C SER A 84 -0.48 -7.09 4.85
N ALA A 85 -0.29 -8.40 4.96
CA ALA A 85 -1.40 -9.36 5.08
C ALA A 85 -2.35 -9.04 6.26
N ALA A 86 -1.79 -8.73 7.44
CA ALA A 86 -2.61 -8.39 8.59
C ALA A 86 -3.22 -6.99 8.46
N MET A 87 -2.52 -6.03 7.84
CA MET A 87 -3.09 -4.70 7.58
C MET A 87 -4.24 -4.78 6.56
N LEU A 88 -4.07 -5.52 5.46
CA LEU A 88 -5.11 -5.78 4.47
C LEU A 88 -6.33 -6.45 5.10
N LYS A 89 -6.14 -7.43 6.00
CA LYS A 89 -7.27 -8.02 6.74
C LYS A 89 -8.03 -7.03 7.64
N LEU A 90 -7.38 -5.96 8.11
CA LEU A 90 -8.03 -4.90 8.87
C LEU A 90 -8.81 -3.96 7.93
N LEU A 91 -8.22 -3.59 6.80
CA LEU A 91 -8.76 -2.62 5.85
C LEU A 91 -9.86 -3.23 4.96
N ASP A 92 -9.68 -4.46 4.47
CA ASP A 92 -10.61 -5.21 3.62
C ASP A 92 -11.68 -5.98 4.42
N ARG A 93 -11.98 -5.57 5.66
CA ARG A 93 -13.14 -6.12 6.41
C ARG A 93 -14.48 -5.85 5.71
N THR A 94 -14.47 -5.06 4.65
CA THR A 94 -15.59 -4.75 3.76
C THR A 94 -16.15 -5.95 3.00
N LYS A 95 -15.40 -7.06 2.87
CA LYS A 95 -15.87 -8.25 2.13
C LYS A 95 -16.72 -9.22 2.94
N THR A 96 -16.89 -9.02 4.26
CA THR A 96 -17.78 -9.87 5.05
C THR A 96 -19.23 -9.41 4.85
N SER A 97 -19.81 -9.75 3.69
CA SER A 97 -21.25 -9.64 3.46
C SER A 97 -21.94 -10.71 4.31
N VAL A 98 -22.74 -10.29 5.30
CA VAL A 98 -23.62 -11.20 6.03
C VAL A 98 -25.03 -11.02 5.49
N SER A 99 -25.61 -12.10 4.96
CA SER A 99 -27.05 -12.16 4.64
C SER A 99 -27.78 -12.58 5.91
N ILE A 100 -28.63 -11.71 6.44
CA ILE A 100 -29.50 -12.04 7.58
C ILE A 100 -30.80 -12.58 6.99
N THR A 101 -31.00 -13.90 7.09
CA THR A 101 -32.30 -14.52 6.85
C THR A 101 -33.03 -14.57 8.18
N ASP A 102 -34.10 -13.80 8.33
CA ASP A 102 -34.97 -13.87 9.49
C ASP A 102 -35.68 -15.23 9.51
N LEU A 103 -35.55 -15.96 10.62
CA LEU A 103 -36.19 -17.26 10.87
C LEU A 103 -37.32 -17.13 11.90
N ALA A 104 -38.04 -16.00 11.92
CA ALA A 104 -39.30 -15.91 12.64
C ALA A 104 -40.36 -16.82 11.98
N SER A 105 -40.32 -18.11 12.34
CA SER A 105 -41.44 -19.04 12.16
C SER A 105 -42.54 -18.63 13.13
N VAL A 106 -43.53 -17.88 12.65
CA VAL A 106 -44.78 -17.70 13.39
C VAL A 106 -45.58 -19.00 13.25
N ASN A 107 -45.89 -19.55 14.41
CA ASN A 107 -46.67 -20.77 14.67
C ASN A 107 -48.06 -20.73 14.02
#